data_AF-A0A947NW78-F1
#
_entry.id   AF-A0A947NW78-F1
#
_cell.length_a   1.000
_cell.length_b   1.000
_cell.length_c   1.000
_cell.angle_alpha   90.00
_cell.angle_beta   90.00
_cell.angle_gamma   90.00
#
_symmetry.space_group_name_H-M   'P 1'
#
loop_
_entity.id
_entity.type
_entity.pdbx_description
1 polymer ?
#
loop_
_entity_poly.entity_id
_entity_poly.type
_entity_poly.pdbx_seq_one_letter_code
_entity_poly.pdbx_strand_id
1 'polypeptide(L)'
;ASSILGALAMGVGRKTAAEFSFFLAVPTMLGAATVKILDDPALRAGEAAIGWGEIALGFAAAFLVALVVIRAFVAFVSKHGFAPFAWYRIVIGSAFVFWLMA
;
A
#
# COMPACT_ATOMS: atom_id res chain seq x y z
N ALA A 1 -7.00 -2.57 -0.20
CA ALA A 1 -7.79 -3.37 -1.17
C ALA A 1 -9.11 -3.83 -0.57
N SER A 2 -9.09 -4.44 0.63
CA SER A 2 -10.30 -4.81 1.38
C SER A 2 -11.25 -3.63 1.60
N SER A 3 -10.72 -2.48 2.05
CA SER A 3 -11.46 -1.22 2.22
C SER A 3 -12.20 -0.76 0.96
N ILE A 4 -11.55 -0.79 -0.20
CA ILE A 4 -12.14 -0.37 -1.49
C ILE A 4 -13.25 -1.33 -1.90
N LEU A 5 -13.01 -2.64 -1.84
CA LEU A 5 -14.00 -3.66 -2.18
C LEU A 5 -15.20 -3.61 -1.24
N GLY A 6 -14.96 -3.41 0.07
CA GLY A 6 -16.02 -3.21 1.06
C GLY A 6 -16.87 -1.99 0.75
N ALA A 7 -16.25 -0.85 0.42
CA ALA A 7 -16.98 0.35 0.00
C ALA A 7 -17.80 0.13 -1.28
N LEU A 8 -17.25 -0.57 -2.27
CA LEU A 8 -17.97 -0.93 -3.50
C LEU A 8 -19.17 -1.85 -3.23
N ALA A 9 -19.02 -2.82 -2.32
CA ALA A 9 -20.10 -3.69 -1.90
C ALA A 9 -21.23 -2.92 -1.20
N MET A 10 -20.91 -1.80 -0.54
CA MET A 10 -21.88 -0.86 0.03
C MET A 10 -22.45 0.14 -1.02
N GLY A 11 -22.13 -0.01 -2.30
CA GLY A 11 -22.64 0.85 -3.38
C GLY A 11 -21.89 2.18 -3.57
N VAL A 12 -20.74 2.37 -2.90
CA VAL A 12 -19.93 3.59 -3.07
C VAL A 12 -19.28 3.59 -4.47
N GLY A 13 -19.26 4.74 -5.14
CA GLY A 13 -18.61 4.88 -6.44
C GLY A 13 -17.11 4.58 -6.40
N ARG A 14 -16.56 3.99 -7.47
CA ARG A 14 -15.15 3.53 -7.56
C ARG A 14 -14.13 4.59 -7.19
N LYS A 15 -14.34 5.83 -7.67
CA LYS A 15 -13.46 6.97 -7.38
C LYS A 15 -13.46 7.29 -5.88
N THR A 16 -14.65 7.50 -5.30
CA THR A 16 -14.83 7.82 -3.88
C THR A 16 -14.32 6.70 -2.98
N ALA A 17 -14.56 5.44 -3.33
CA ALA A 17 -14.05 4.28 -2.59
C ALA A 17 -12.51 4.26 -2.57
N ALA A 18 -11.86 4.58 -3.69
CA ALA A 18 -10.41 4.66 -3.78
C ALA A 18 -9.86 5.84 -2.94
N GLU A 19 -10.43 7.03 -3.08
CA GLU A 19 -10.03 8.24 -2.32
C GLU A 19 -10.18 8.02 -0.80
N PHE A 20 -11.32 7.48 -0.37
CA PHE A 20 -11.53 7.10 1.04
C PHE A 20 -10.46 6.14 1.54
N SER A 21 -10.14 5.10 0.75
CA SER A 21 -9.10 4.14 1.16
C SER A 21 -7.72 4.78 1.26
N PHE A 22 -7.39 5.79 0.45
CA PHE A 22 -6.12 6.52 0.57
C PHE A 22 -6.10 7.39 1.83
N PHE A 23 -7.18 8.10 2.13
CA PHE A 23 -7.26 8.88 3.37
C PHE A 23 -7.21 8.01 4.62
N LEU A 24 -7.89 6.87 4.61
CA LEU A 24 -7.84 5.89 5.71
C LEU A 24 -6.43 5.31 5.90
N ALA A 25 -5.65 5.17 4.83
CA ALA A 25 -4.30 4.63 4.89
C ALA A 25 -3.34 5.54 5.68
N VAL A 26 -3.54 6.86 5.68
CA VAL A 26 -2.64 7.81 6.35
C VAL A 26 -2.54 7.56 7.87
N PRO A 27 -3.63 7.62 8.67
CA PRO A 27 -3.53 7.39 10.11
C PRO A 27 -3.20 5.94 10.44
N THR A 28 -3.67 4.97 9.64
CA THR A 28 -3.44 3.54 9.91
C THR A 28 -2.00 3.12 9.68
N MET A 29 -1.37 3.57 8.58
CA MET A 29 0.03 3.26 8.30
C MET A 29 0.98 4.05 9.19
N LEU A 30 0.69 5.31 9.50
CA LEU A 30 1.48 6.08 10.48
C LEU A 30 1.42 5.44 11.86
N GLY A 31 0.24 5.00 12.31
CA GLY A 31 0.09 4.27 13.56
C GLY A 31 0.89 2.96 13.56
N ALA A 32 0.75 2.14 12.52
CA ALA A 32 1.48 0.88 12.39
C ALA A 32 3.01 1.08 12.34
N ALA A 33 3.48 2.09 11.60
CA ALA A 33 4.91 2.42 11.53
C ALA A 33 5.45 2.88 12.89
N THR A 34 4.69 3.71 13.60
CA THR A 34 5.05 4.16 14.95
C THR A 34 5.18 2.96 15.89
N VAL A 35 4.15 2.12 15.99
CA VAL A 35 4.18 0.91 16.83
C VAL A 35 5.36 0.01 16.47
N LYS A 36 5.63 -0.21 15.18
CA LYS A 36 6.78 -1.01 14.73
C LYS A 36 8.13 -0.41 15.17
N ILE A 37 8.28 0.91 15.09
CA ILE A 37 9.48 1.58 15.60
C ILE A 37 9.58 1.40 17.10
N LEU A 38 8.48 1.49 17.85
CA LEU A 38 8.53 1.31 19.29
C LEU A 38 8.87 -0.14 19.66
N ASP A 39 8.29 -1.14 19.00
CA ASP A 39 8.47 -2.53 19.40
C ASP A 39 9.84 -3.12 19.03
N ASP A 40 10.62 -2.45 18.17
CA ASP A 40 11.94 -2.91 17.71
C ASP A 40 13.09 -2.09 18.36
N PRO A 41 13.78 -2.62 19.40
CA PRO A 41 14.85 -1.91 20.09
C PRO A 41 16.02 -1.50 19.18
N ALA A 42 16.34 -2.30 18.17
CA ALA A 42 17.43 -2.01 17.24
C ALA A 42 17.05 -0.86 16.30
N LEU A 43 15.79 -0.81 15.86
CA LEU A 43 15.26 0.30 15.07
C LEU A 43 15.22 1.59 15.89
N ARG A 44 14.85 1.54 17.18
CA ARG A 44 14.87 2.71 18.08
C ARG A 44 16.27 3.25 18.30
N ALA A 45 17.23 2.37 18.55
CA ALA A 45 18.63 2.73 18.76
C ALA A 45 19.32 3.19 17.46
N GLY A 46 18.72 2.95 16.29
CA GLY A 46 19.35 3.19 15.00
C GLY A 46 20.47 2.21 14.67
N GLU A 47 20.51 1.08 15.38
CA GLU A 47 21.49 0.00 15.23
C GLU A 47 20.97 -1.13 14.32
N ALA A 48 19.75 -1.00 13.81
CA ALA A 48 19.19 -1.93 12.84
C ALA A 48 20.05 -1.97 11.56
N ALA A 49 19.97 -3.09 10.84
CA ALA A 49 20.66 -3.28 9.55
C ALA A 49 20.30 -2.21 8.50
N ILE A 50 19.17 -1.53 8.67
CA ILE A 50 18.75 -0.36 7.90
C ILE A 50 18.68 0.81 8.88
N GLY A 51 19.59 1.77 8.74
CA GLY A 51 19.65 2.95 9.60
C GLY A 51 18.59 3.99 9.27
N TRP A 52 18.54 5.05 10.10
CA TRP A 52 17.60 6.16 9.92
C TRP A 52 17.82 6.93 8.62
N GLY A 53 19.06 6.97 8.09
CA GLY A 53 19.39 7.65 6.84
C GLY A 53 18.75 6.95 5.63
N GLU A 54 18.89 5.63 5.55
CA GLU A 54 18.31 4.80 4.50
C GLU A 54 16.78 4.81 4.56
N ILE A 55 16.21 4.74 5.77
CA ILE A 55 14.76 4.87 5.98
C ILE A 55 14.26 6.24 5.47
N ALA A 56 14.95 7.33 5.81
CA ALA A 56 14.57 8.68 5.37
C ALA A 56 14.64 8.82 3.84
N LEU A 57 15.68 8.28 3.21
CA LEU A 57 15.83 8.29 1.76
C LEU A 57 14.70 7.49 1.07
N GLY A 58 14.43 6.27 1.57
CA GLY A 58 13.36 5.42 1.07
C GLY A 58 11.98 6.07 1.27
N PHE A 59 11.75 6.72 2.41
CA PHE A 59 10.53 7.47 2.69
C PHE A 59 10.35 8.62 1.70
N ALA A 60 11.39 9.43 1.47
CA ALA A 60 11.33 10.53 0.52
C ALA A 60 11.04 10.05 -0.91
N ALA A 61 11.74 9.01 -1.37
CA ALA A 61 11.52 8.41 -2.67
C ALA A 61 10.09 7.86 -2.81
N ALA A 62 9.62 7.08 -1.83
CA ALA A 62 8.27 6.53 -1.81
C ALA A 62 7.19 7.62 -1.77
N PHE A 63 7.41 8.69 -1.02
CA PHE A 63 6.50 9.83 -0.92
C PHE A 63 6.33 10.54 -2.27
N LEU A 64 7.43 10.83 -2.96
CA LEU A 64 7.39 11.47 -4.28
C LEU A 64 6.69 10.59 -5.32
N VAL A 65 6.99 9.30 -5.33
CA VAL A 65 6.32 8.34 -6.23
C VAL A 65 4.83 8.25 -5.90
N ALA A 66 4.46 8.21 -4.62
CA ALA A 66 3.07 8.12 -4.20
C ALA A 66 2.22 9.31 -4.68
N LEU A 67 2.77 10.54 -4.64
CA LEU A 67 2.06 11.74 -5.12
C LEU A 67 1.63 11.61 -6.59
N VAL A 68 2.49 11.05 -7.43
CA VAL A 68 2.19 10.82 -8.85
C VAL A 68 1.24 9.63 -9.02
N VAL A 69 1.52 8.52 -8.34
CA VAL A 69 0.81 7.25 -8.50
C VAL A 69 -0.63 7.35 -8.00
N ILE A 70 -0.92 8.05 -6.90
CA ILE A 70 -2.29 8.16 -6.37
C ILE A 70 -3.22 8.77 -7.43
N ARG A 71 -2.82 9.89 -8.04
CA ARG A 71 -3.62 10.55 -9.08
C ARG A 71 -3.79 9.66 -10.31
N ALA A 72 -2.71 9.04 -10.77
CA ALA A 72 -2.74 8.15 -11.93
C ALA A 72 -3.64 6.93 -11.69
N PHE A 73 -3.53 6.32 -10.51
CA PHE A 73 -4.30 5.15 -10.11
C PHE A 73 -5.79 5.46 -10.03
N VAL A 74 -6.19 6.54 -9.34
CA VAL A 74 -7.60 6.93 -9.22
C VAL A 74 -8.19 7.22 -10.60
N ALA A 75 -7.45 7.91 -11.47
CA ALA A 75 -7.87 8.19 -12.85
C ALA A 75 -8.03 6.92 -13.69
N PHE A 76 -7.10 5.98 -13.57
CA PHE A 76 -7.11 4.72 -14.31
C PHE A 76 -8.31 3.84 -13.91
N VAL A 77 -8.47 3.61 -12.61
CA VAL A 77 -9.51 2.74 -12.05
C VAL A 77 -10.91 3.30 -12.28
N SER A 78 -11.05 4.63 -12.26
CA SER A 78 -12.32 5.29 -12.56
C SER A 78 -12.80 4.99 -13.99
N LYS A 79 -11.87 4.78 -14.95
CA LYS A 79 -12.19 4.49 -16.35
C LYS A 79 -12.25 2.98 -16.65
N HIS A 80 -11.23 2.22 -16.23
CA HIS A 80 -11.04 0.81 -16.63
C HIS A 80 -11.51 -0.20 -15.57
N GLY A 81 -11.83 0.27 -14.35
CA GLY A 81 -12.19 -0.60 -13.24
C GLY A 81 -10.99 -1.34 -12.61
N PHE A 82 -11.29 -2.36 -11.79
CA PHE A 82 -10.29 -3.09 -11.00
C PHE A 82 -9.86 -4.44 -11.60
N ALA A 83 -10.47 -4.86 -12.72
CA ALA A 83 -10.24 -6.19 -13.31
C ALA A 83 -8.75 -6.48 -13.65
N PRO A 84 -7.97 -5.55 -14.22
CA PRO A 84 -6.54 -5.79 -14.47
C PRO A 84 -5.75 -6.07 -13.18
N PHE A 85 -6.08 -5.37 -12.09
CA PHE A 85 -5.45 -5.59 -10.79
C PHE A 85 -5.84 -6.93 -10.18
N ALA A 86 -7.06 -7.40 -10.40
CA ALA A 86 -7.48 -8.72 -9.94
C ALA A 86 -6.69 -9.83 -10.66
N TRP A 87 -6.60 -9.76 -12.00
CA TRP A 87 -5.84 -10.73 -12.79
C TRP A 87 -4.35 -10.75 -12.44
N TYR A 88 -3.72 -9.59 -12.34
CA TYR A 88 -2.32 -9.47 -11.91
C TYR A 88 -2.06 -10.17 -10.56
N ARG A 89 -2.95 -9.98 -9.57
CA ARG A 89 -2.81 -10.60 -8.25
C ARG A 89 -2.99 -12.12 -8.29
N ILE A 90 -3.91 -12.63 -9.12
CA ILE A 90 -4.10 -14.07 -9.29
C ILE A 90 -2.84 -14.71 -9.90
N VAL A 91 -2.32 -14.14 -11.00
CA VAL A 91 -1.14 -14.68 -11.69
C VAL A 91 0.07 -14.71 -10.77
N ILE A 92 0.38 -13.60 -10.10
CA ILE A 92 1.54 -13.56 -9.18
C ILE A 92 1.32 -14.44 -7.96
N GLY A 93 0.12 -14.43 -7.39
CA GLY A 93 -0.20 -15.28 -6.25
C GLY A 93 0.01 -16.76 -6.58
N SER A 94 -0.51 -17.21 -7.73
CA SER A 94 -0.29 -18.58 -8.21
C SER A 94 1.19 -18.85 -8.47
N ALA A 95 1.92 -17.95 -9.13
CA ALA A 95 3.35 -18.12 -9.38
C ALA A 95 4.16 -18.26 -8.09
N PHE A 96 3.83 -17.47 -7.05
CA PHE A 96 4.49 -17.55 -5.76
C PHE A 96 4.19 -18.86 -5.02
N VAL A 97 2.95 -19.37 -5.13
CA VAL A 97 2.59 -20.68 -4.58
C VAL A 97 3.37 -21.79 -5.28
N PHE A 98 3.48 -21.76 -6.61
CA PHE A 98 4.29 -22.73 -7.34
C PHE A 98 5.77 -22.65 -6.96
N TRP A 99 6.32 -21.46 -6.81
CA TRP A 99 7.71 -21.27 -6.40
C TRP A 99 7.97 -21.80 -4.99
N LEU A 100 7.04 -21.61 -4.05
CA LEU A 100 7.17 -22.12 -2.69
C LEU A 100 7.06 -23.65 -2.60
N MET A 101 6.33 -24.28 -3.53
CA MET A 101 6.17 -25.72 -3.61
C MET A 101 7.32 -26.43 -4.34
N ALA A 102 8.17 -25.69 -5.05
CA ALA A 102 9.34 -26.19 -5.76
C ALA A 102 10.59 -26.19 -4.86
#